data_AF-U7UBM8-F1
#
_entry.id   AF-U7UBM8-F1
#
_cell.length_a   1.000
_cell.length_b   1.000
_cell.length_c   1.000
_cell.angle_alpha   90.00
_cell.angle_beta   90.00
_cell.angle_gamma   90.00
#
_symmetry.space_group_name_H-M   'P 1'
#
loop_
_entity.id
_entity.type
_entity.pdbx_description
1 polymer ?
#
loop_
_entity_poly.entity_id
_entity_poly.type
_entity_poly.pdbx_seq_one_letter_code
_entity_poly.pdbx_strand_id
1 'polypeptide(L)'
;MNEVLNKCLILMLTIFTGYSIKRFKIYSPETNAGINDLCFSLLFPLTILMSFYQKDMNIVSISFILFTIFLFAINLFYSIFLANILVKENIGMWIVSANAIFRGNFIIMGIPIISSLVGEKGLVLTGIAIGLSQIFYNFASVLFYSKLDNTKISLKK
;
A
#
# COMPACT_ATOMS: atom_id res chain seq x y z
N MET A 1 5.84 20.37 -15.97
CA MET A 1 6.60 20.17 -14.71
C MET A 1 5.95 20.90 -13.52
N ASN A 2 5.58 22.18 -13.66
CA ASN A 2 4.95 22.97 -12.59
C ASN A 2 3.61 22.40 -12.08
N GLU A 3 2.77 21.84 -12.96
CA GLU A 3 1.46 21.28 -12.56
C GLU A 3 1.60 20.03 -11.68
N VAL A 4 2.52 19.13 -12.03
CA VAL A 4 2.82 17.93 -11.24
C VAL A 4 3.34 18.30 -9.86
N LEU A 5 4.26 19.27 -9.79
CA LEU A 5 4.81 19.77 -8.54
C LEU A 5 3.71 20.34 -7.64
N ASN A 6 2.80 21.14 -8.19
CA ASN A 6 1.68 21.71 -7.45
C ASN A 6 0.78 20.62 -6.86
N LYS A 7 0.49 19.55 -7.63
CA LYS A 7 -0.35 18.46 -7.13
C LYS A 7 0.35 17.63 -6.05
N CYS A 8 1.64 17.35 -6.20
CA CYS A 8 2.44 16.73 -5.13
C CYS A 8 2.46 17.60 -3.86
N LEU A 9 2.57 18.91 -4.01
CA LEU A 9 2.55 19.86 -2.88
C LEU A 9 1.20 19.85 -2.16
N ILE A 10 0.08 19.80 -2.89
CA ILE A 10 -1.26 19.66 -2.31
C ILE A 10 -1.38 18.37 -1.49
N LEU A 11 -0.86 17.25 -2.00
CA LEU A 11 -0.85 15.99 -1.25
C LEU A 11 -0.03 16.10 0.04
N MET A 12 1.16 16.68 -0.03
CA MET A 12 2.01 16.91 1.15
C MET A 12 1.32 17.81 2.18
N LEU A 13 0.67 18.89 1.74
CA LEU A 13 -0.10 19.79 2.62
C LEU A 13 -1.28 19.08 3.27
N THR A 14 -1.95 18.17 2.55
CA THR A 14 -3.07 17.38 3.09
C THR A 14 -2.59 16.46 4.21
N ILE A 15 -1.47 15.76 4.00
CA ILE A 15 -0.83 14.91 5.02
C ILE A 15 -0.39 15.75 6.22
N PHE A 16 0.24 16.90 5.97
CA PHE A 16 0.68 17.82 7.01
C PHE A 16 -0.48 18.36 7.84
N THR A 17 -1.62 18.65 7.20
CA THR A 17 -2.84 19.08 7.87
C THR A 17 -3.36 17.99 8.80
N GLY A 18 -3.49 16.74 8.31
CA GLY A 18 -3.89 15.61 9.15
C GLY A 18 -2.95 15.39 10.34
N TYR A 19 -1.63 15.52 10.11
CA TYR A 19 -0.63 15.46 11.18
C TYR A 19 -0.79 16.59 12.20
N SER A 20 -1.02 17.83 11.74
CA SER A 20 -1.21 19.00 12.58
C SER A 20 -2.45 18.86 13.46
N ILE A 21 -3.57 18.40 12.90
CA ILE A 21 -4.82 18.16 13.64
C ILE A 21 -4.58 17.13 14.75
N LYS A 22 -3.84 16.05 14.46
CA LYS A 22 -3.44 15.06 15.47
C LYS A 22 -2.52 15.67 16.54
N ARG A 23 -1.57 16.53 16.15
CA ARG A 23 -0.61 17.18 17.06
C ARG A 23 -1.29 18.14 18.02
N PHE A 24 -2.27 18.91 17.53
CA PHE A 24 -3.08 19.84 18.33
C PHE A 24 -4.19 19.15 19.15
N LYS A 25 -4.31 17.81 19.08
CA LYS A 25 -5.31 17.01 19.79
C LYS A 25 -6.74 17.51 19.58
N ILE A 26 -7.06 17.92 18.35
CA ILE A 26 -8.39 18.45 17.99
C ILE A 26 -9.48 17.38 18.17
N TYR A 27 -9.12 16.10 18.09
CA TYR A 27 -9.99 14.97 18.39
C TYR A 27 -9.30 13.97 19.34
N SER A 28 -10.10 13.14 20.01
CA SER A 28 -9.60 12.13 20.96
C SER A 28 -8.96 10.92 20.24
N PRO A 29 -8.10 10.14 20.92
CA PRO A 29 -7.54 8.90 20.36
C PRO A 29 -8.62 7.91 19.90
N GLU A 30 -9.72 7.81 20.62
CA GLU A 30 -10.85 6.93 20.32
C GLU A 30 -11.54 7.37 19.03
N THR A 31 -11.72 8.69 18.85
CA THR A 31 -12.26 9.26 17.61
C THR A 31 -11.33 8.98 16.43
N ASN A 32 -10.02 9.13 16.62
CA ASN A 32 -9.02 8.82 15.58
C ASN A 32 -9.05 7.35 15.15
N ALA A 33 -9.20 6.44 16.11
CA ALA A 33 -9.34 5.01 15.83
C ALA A 33 -10.63 4.72 15.04
N GLY A 34 -11.77 5.25 15.49
CA GLY A 34 -13.05 5.08 14.80
C GLY A 34 -13.05 5.62 13.37
N ILE A 35 -12.41 6.77 13.13
CA ILE A 35 -12.25 7.33 11.77
C ILE A 35 -11.35 6.43 10.92
N ASN A 36 -10.24 5.96 11.46
CA ASN A 36 -9.36 5.03 10.72
C ASN A 36 -10.10 3.74 10.35
N ASP A 37 -10.84 3.15 11.29
CA ASP A 37 -11.60 1.93 11.03
C ASP A 37 -12.66 2.17 9.94
N LEU A 38 -13.39 3.28 10.00
CA LEU A 38 -14.33 3.67 8.94
C LEU A 38 -13.62 3.80 7.57
N CYS A 39 -12.45 4.44 7.55
CA CYS A 39 -11.66 4.60 6.33
C CYS A 39 -11.23 3.25 5.74
N PHE A 40 -10.69 2.34 6.55
CA PHE A 40 -10.17 1.06 6.08
C PHE A 40 -11.23 0.00 5.82
N SER A 41 -12.29 -0.04 6.62
CA SER A 41 -13.34 -1.05 6.50
C SER A 41 -14.37 -0.72 5.43
N LEU A 42 -14.59 0.57 5.14
CA LEU A 42 -15.66 0.99 4.22
C LEU A 42 -15.16 1.94 3.12
N LEU A 43 -14.55 3.06 3.46
CA LEU A 43 -14.27 4.11 2.46
C LEU A 43 -13.22 3.69 1.42
N PHE A 44 -12.15 3.00 1.81
CA PHE A 44 -11.16 2.50 0.86
C PHE A 44 -11.73 1.43 -0.08
N PRO A 45 -12.41 0.37 0.40
CA PRO A 45 -13.11 -0.57 -0.47
C PRO A 45 -14.07 0.12 -1.45
N LEU A 46 -14.87 1.08 -0.97
CA LEU A 46 -15.78 1.85 -1.83
C LEU A 46 -15.02 2.68 -2.87
N THR A 47 -13.90 3.30 -2.50
CA THR A 47 -13.07 4.09 -3.43
C THR A 47 -12.50 3.21 -4.55
N ILE A 48 -12.07 1.98 -4.21
CA ILE A 48 -11.59 1.00 -5.20
C ILE A 48 -12.75 0.61 -6.13
N LEU A 49 -13.93 0.30 -5.60
CA LEU A 49 -15.11 -0.02 -6.42
C LEU A 49 -15.51 1.13 -7.35
N MET A 50 -15.54 2.35 -6.83
CA MET A 50 -15.81 3.57 -7.60
C MET A 50 -14.75 3.83 -8.69
N SER A 51 -13.54 3.32 -8.53
CA SER A 51 -12.51 3.41 -9.58
C SER A 51 -12.87 2.61 -10.84
N PHE A 52 -13.83 1.68 -10.75
CA PHE A 52 -14.35 0.88 -11.87
C PHE A 52 -15.74 1.30 -12.34
N TYR A 53 -16.49 2.01 -11.51
CA TYR A 53 -17.89 2.32 -11.78
C TYR A 53 -18.04 3.20 -13.02
N GLN A 54 -18.81 2.73 -14.01
CA GLN A 54 -19.08 3.41 -15.29
C GLN A 54 -17.82 3.79 -16.10
N LYS A 55 -16.69 3.11 -15.87
CA LYS A 55 -15.45 3.35 -16.62
C LYS A 55 -15.19 2.28 -17.66
N ASP A 56 -14.57 2.69 -18.77
CA ASP A 56 -14.18 1.78 -19.84
C ASP A 56 -13.02 0.89 -19.38
N MET A 57 -13.23 -0.42 -19.39
CA MET A 57 -12.22 -1.43 -19.03
C MET A 57 -11.31 -1.81 -20.20
N ASN A 58 -11.58 -1.33 -21.42
CA ASN A 58 -10.73 -1.61 -22.59
C ASN A 58 -9.31 -1.04 -22.48
N ILE A 59 -9.08 -0.10 -21.56
CA ILE A 59 -7.74 0.42 -21.25
C ILE A 59 -6.85 -0.61 -20.53
N VAL A 60 -7.44 -1.70 -20.03
CA VAL A 60 -6.76 -2.75 -19.29
C VAL A 60 -6.28 -3.81 -20.29
N SER A 61 -4.99 -3.75 -20.63
CA SER A 61 -4.37 -4.77 -21.47
C SER A 61 -3.78 -5.91 -20.65
N ILE A 62 -3.67 -7.10 -21.26
CA ILE A 62 -2.92 -8.21 -20.66
C ILE A 62 -1.47 -7.82 -20.37
N SER A 63 -0.86 -6.99 -21.23
CA SER A 63 0.48 -6.43 -21.04
C SER A 63 0.57 -5.59 -19.77
N PHE A 64 -0.45 -4.80 -19.45
CA PHE A 64 -0.50 -4.03 -18.20
C PHE A 64 -0.58 -4.94 -16.96
N ILE A 65 -1.38 -6.01 -17.01
CA ILE A 65 -1.49 -6.98 -15.92
C ILE A 65 -0.14 -7.68 -15.68
N LEU A 66 0.49 -8.17 -16.75
CA LEU A 66 1.82 -8.81 -16.68
C LEU A 66 2.89 -7.85 -16.16
N PHE A 67 2.88 -6.60 -16.63
CA PHE A 67 3.78 -5.57 -16.14
C PHE A 67 3.58 -5.29 -14.65
N THR A 68 2.33 -5.22 -14.19
CA THR A 68 1.99 -5.02 -12.78
C THR A 68 2.47 -6.19 -11.91
N ILE A 69 2.25 -7.42 -12.35
CA ILE A 69 2.75 -8.64 -11.67
C ILE A 69 4.28 -8.62 -11.59
N PHE A 70 4.95 -8.28 -12.69
CA PHE A 70 6.40 -8.17 -12.73
C PHE A 70 6.95 -7.12 -11.75
N LEU A 71 6.31 -5.95 -11.67
CA LEU A 71 6.69 -4.93 -10.68
C LEU A 71 6.48 -5.40 -9.24
N PHE A 72 5.40 -6.13 -8.95
CA PHE A 72 5.21 -6.71 -7.62
C PHE A 72 6.28 -7.76 -7.28
N ALA A 73 6.70 -8.57 -8.25
CA ALA A 73 7.80 -9.50 -8.05
C ALA A 73 9.11 -8.75 -7.72
N ILE A 74 9.45 -7.71 -8.46
CA ILE A 74 10.61 -6.85 -8.17
C ILE A 74 10.50 -6.25 -6.77
N ASN A 75 9.35 -5.69 -6.40
CA ASN A 75 9.12 -5.10 -5.09
C ASN A 75 9.28 -6.13 -3.96
N LEU A 76 8.91 -7.40 -4.20
CA LEU A 76 9.13 -8.48 -3.24
C LEU A 76 10.62 -8.75 -3.01
N PHE A 77 11.42 -8.82 -4.07
CA PHE A 77 12.87 -8.96 -3.92
C PHE A 77 13.50 -7.76 -3.24
N TYR A 78 13.03 -6.55 -3.59
CA TYR A 78 13.50 -5.31 -3.00
C TYR A 78 13.20 -5.22 -1.50
N SER A 79 11.99 -5.64 -1.08
CA SER A 79 11.60 -5.63 0.34
C SER A 79 12.44 -6.60 1.17
N ILE A 80 12.72 -7.81 0.63
CA ILE A 80 13.62 -8.79 1.25
C ILE A 80 15.03 -8.22 1.38
N PHE A 81 15.55 -7.63 0.30
CA PHE A 81 16.89 -7.04 0.28
C PHE A 81 17.03 -5.91 1.32
N LEU A 82 16.10 -4.97 1.34
CA LEU A 82 16.10 -3.89 2.34
C LEU A 82 15.92 -4.40 3.75
N ALA A 83 15.02 -5.37 3.99
CA ALA A 83 14.84 -5.95 5.31
C ALA A 83 16.13 -6.61 5.83
N ASN A 84 16.89 -7.29 4.98
CA ASN A 84 18.19 -7.87 5.35
C ASN A 84 19.24 -6.81 5.73
N ILE A 85 19.20 -5.65 5.10
CA ILE A 85 20.13 -4.55 5.41
C ILE A 85 19.73 -3.86 6.73
N LEU A 86 18.43 -3.59 6.89
CA LEU A 86 17.89 -2.82 8.00
C LEU A 86 17.79 -3.63 9.31
N VAL A 87 17.52 -4.93 9.21
CA VAL A 87 17.30 -5.81 10.37
C VAL A 87 18.09 -7.11 10.19
N LYS A 88 19.14 -7.28 10.99
CA LYS A 88 20.09 -8.40 10.82
C LYS A 88 19.87 -9.57 11.77
N GLU A 89 19.41 -9.32 13.00
CA GLU A 89 19.52 -10.31 14.08
C GLU A 89 18.19 -10.88 14.56
N ASN A 90 17.09 -10.13 14.39
CA ASN A 90 15.78 -10.55 14.88
C ASN A 90 14.85 -10.93 13.74
N ILE A 91 14.58 -12.23 13.59
CA ILE A 91 13.72 -12.78 12.54
C ILE A 91 12.28 -12.23 12.60
N GLY A 92 11.73 -11.99 13.80
CA GLY A 92 10.39 -11.41 13.95
C GLY A 92 10.34 -9.98 13.44
N MET A 93 11.34 -9.16 13.82
CA MET A 93 11.46 -7.79 13.35
C MET A 93 11.76 -7.72 11.85
N TRP A 94 12.53 -8.68 11.32
CA TRP A 94 12.78 -8.82 9.89
C TRP A 94 11.48 -9.08 9.12
N ILE A 95 10.65 -10.01 9.60
CA ILE A 95 9.35 -10.34 8.98
C ILE A 95 8.43 -9.13 8.96
N VAL A 96 8.31 -8.41 10.09
CA VAL A 96 7.48 -7.20 10.17
C VAL A 96 8.00 -6.13 9.20
N SER A 97 9.32 -5.94 9.13
CA SER A 97 9.93 -4.95 8.23
C SER A 97 9.75 -5.30 6.76
N ALA A 98 9.98 -6.56 6.37
CA ALA A 98 9.77 -7.03 5.00
C ALA A 98 8.32 -6.83 4.54
N ASN A 99 7.34 -7.17 5.41
CA ASN A 99 5.92 -6.92 5.14
C ASN A 99 5.59 -5.43 5.00
N ALA A 100 6.13 -4.60 5.91
CA ALA A 100 5.89 -3.16 5.88
C ALA A 100 6.44 -2.50 4.62
N ILE A 101 7.65 -2.86 4.20
CA ILE A 101 8.28 -2.35 2.97
C ILE A 101 7.50 -2.84 1.75
N PHE A 102 7.14 -4.12 1.69
CA PHE A 102 6.45 -4.69 0.55
C PHE A 102 5.05 -4.09 0.34
N ARG A 103 4.27 -3.94 1.42
CA ARG A 103 2.90 -3.38 1.39
C ARG A 103 2.93 -1.87 1.12
N GLY A 104 3.84 -1.16 1.76
CA GLY A 104 3.91 0.30 1.72
C GLY A 104 2.57 0.97 2.07
N ASN A 105 2.41 2.22 1.64
CA ASN A 105 1.15 2.97 1.72
C ASN A 105 0.49 3.11 0.33
N PHE A 106 0.76 2.18 -0.59
CA PHE A 106 0.30 2.26 -1.98
C PHE A 106 -1.23 2.31 -2.09
N ILE A 107 -1.96 1.58 -1.24
CA ILE A 107 -3.43 1.59 -1.22
C ILE A 107 -3.97 3.01 -0.96
N ILE A 108 -3.34 3.72 -0.03
CA ILE A 108 -3.79 5.05 0.44
C ILE A 108 -3.33 6.14 -0.52
N MET A 109 -2.07 6.04 -1.00
CA MET A 109 -1.43 7.10 -1.78
C MET A 109 -1.55 6.91 -3.30
N GLY A 110 -1.77 5.69 -3.79
CA GLY A 110 -1.76 5.38 -5.22
C GLY A 110 -2.83 6.14 -5.99
N ILE A 111 -4.08 6.11 -5.49
CA ILE A 111 -5.22 6.80 -6.10
C ILE A 111 -5.00 8.33 -6.15
N PRO A 112 -4.68 9.03 -5.04
CA PRO A 112 -4.48 10.48 -5.09
C PRO A 112 -3.27 10.89 -5.95
N ILE A 113 -2.18 10.10 -5.97
CA ILE A 113 -1.02 10.37 -6.82
C ILE A 113 -1.39 10.21 -8.30
N ILE A 114 -2.02 9.10 -8.69
CA ILE A 114 -2.32 8.85 -10.09
C ILE A 114 -3.44 9.75 -10.62
N SER A 115 -4.49 10.00 -9.84
CA SER A 115 -5.51 10.99 -10.23
C SER A 115 -4.92 12.37 -10.46
N SER A 116 -3.92 12.75 -9.66
CA SER A 116 -3.18 13.99 -9.85
C SER A 116 -2.34 13.99 -11.13
N LEU A 117 -1.60 12.91 -11.41
CA LEU A 117 -0.65 12.87 -12.53
C LEU A 117 -1.31 12.60 -13.89
N VAL A 118 -2.27 11.69 -13.93
CA VAL A 118 -2.82 11.08 -15.16
C VAL A 118 -4.32 11.35 -15.30
N GLY A 119 -4.96 11.95 -14.30
CA GLY A 119 -6.39 12.20 -14.30
C GLY A 119 -7.22 10.91 -14.19
N GLU A 120 -8.47 10.95 -14.64
CA GLU A 120 -9.43 9.88 -14.38
C GLU A 120 -9.11 8.54 -15.07
N LYS A 121 -8.38 8.57 -16.19
CA LYS A 121 -7.97 7.36 -16.93
C LYS A 121 -7.04 6.47 -16.09
N GLY A 122 -6.18 7.10 -15.28
CA GLY A 122 -5.26 6.38 -14.40
C GLY A 122 -5.95 5.71 -13.21
N LEU A 123 -7.17 6.12 -12.86
CA LEU A 123 -7.90 5.59 -11.71
C LEU A 123 -8.27 4.11 -11.88
N VAL A 124 -8.74 3.71 -13.06
CA VAL A 124 -9.07 2.30 -13.35
C VAL A 124 -7.82 1.43 -13.21
N LEU A 125 -6.72 1.82 -13.88
CA LEU A 125 -5.45 1.09 -13.83
C LEU A 125 -4.92 0.97 -12.39
N THR A 126 -5.04 2.04 -11.60
CA THR A 126 -4.64 2.06 -10.19
C THR A 126 -5.53 1.16 -9.35
N GLY A 127 -6.85 1.17 -9.56
CA GLY A 127 -7.79 0.28 -8.89
C GLY A 127 -7.44 -1.20 -9.12
N ILE A 128 -7.09 -1.58 -10.36
CA ILE A 128 -6.65 -2.95 -10.68
C ILE A 128 -5.35 -3.26 -9.96
N ALA A 129 -4.37 -2.36 -10.03
CA ALA A 129 -3.09 -2.56 -9.36
C ALA A 129 -3.27 -2.74 -7.83
N ILE A 130 -4.16 -1.98 -7.19
CA ILE A 130 -4.49 -2.10 -5.76
C ILE A 130 -5.22 -3.41 -5.46
N GLY A 131 -6.14 -3.84 -6.32
CA GLY A 131 -6.82 -5.14 -6.18
C GLY A 131 -5.84 -6.31 -6.27
N LEU A 132 -5.01 -6.31 -7.31
CA LEU A 132 -3.96 -7.33 -7.50
C LEU A 132 -2.94 -7.31 -6.36
N SER A 133 -2.57 -6.13 -5.87
CA SER A 133 -1.58 -6.01 -4.79
C SER A 133 -1.99 -6.77 -3.54
N GLN A 134 -3.29 -6.87 -3.22
CA GLN A 134 -3.73 -7.61 -2.02
C GLN A 134 -3.42 -9.10 -2.10
N ILE A 135 -3.55 -9.69 -3.27
CA ILE A 135 -3.23 -11.11 -3.47
C ILE A 135 -1.73 -11.32 -3.18
N PHE A 136 -0.87 -10.46 -3.75
CA PHE A 136 0.56 -10.52 -3.52
C PHE A 136 0.93 -10.26 -2.05
N TYR A 137 0.37 -9.24 -1.42
CA TYR A 137 0.66 -8.89 -0.03
C TYR A 137 0.29 -10.01 0.93
N ASN A 138 -0.90 -10.60 0.76
CA ASN A 138 -1.34 -11.70 1.61
C ASN A 138 -0.48 -12.95 1.40
N PHE A 139 -0.14 -13.28 0.15
CA PHE A 139 0.73 -14.41 -0.15
C PHE A 139 2.15 -14.22 0.43
N ALA A 140 2.76 -13.05 0.21
CA ALA A 140 4.08 -12.73 0.77
C ALA A 140 4.07 -12.75 2.31
N SER A 141 3.00 -12.27 2.95
CA SER A 141 2.85 -12.33 4.40
C SER A 141 2.92 -13.77 4.89
N VAL A 142 2.15 -14.68 4.28
CA VAL A 142 2.18 -16.11 4.63
C VAL A 142 3.58 -16.69 4.44
N LEU A 143 4.26 -16.39 3.33
CA LEU A 143 5.63 -16.84 3.10
C LEU A 143 6.60 -16.35 4.18
N PHE A 144 6.56 -15.06 4.54
CA PHE A 144 7.44 -14.51 5.55
C PHE A 144 7.17 -15.08 6.94
N TYR A 145 5.89 -15.21 7.35
CA TYR A 145 5.54 -15.77 8.65
C TYR A 145 5.83 -17.28 8.75
N SER A 146 5.72 -18.04 7.66
CA SER A 146 6.07 -19.47 7.65
C SER A 146 7.54 -19.73 8.05
N LYS A 147 8.44 -18.78 7.76
CA LYS A 147 9.85 -18.84 8.18
C LYS A 147 10.00 -18.80 9.70
N LEU A 148 9.16 -18.03 10.40
CA LEU A 148 9.17 -17.95 11.86
C LEU A 148 8.79 -19.28 12.51
N ASP A 149 7.75 -19.92 12.01
CA ASP A 149 7.24 -21.19 12.55
C ASP A 149 8.27 -22.31 12.37
N ASN A 150 8.91 -22.39 11.20
CA ASN A 150 10.01 -23.33 10.97
C ASN A 150 11.19 -23.13 11.92
N THR A 151 11.49 -21.88 12.29
CA THR A 151 12.58 -21.57 13.25
C THR A 151 12.23 -22.00 14.68
N LYS A 152 10.96 -21.88 15.08
CA LYS A 152 10.49 -22.36 16.40
C LYS A 152 10.49 -23.88 16.51
N ILE A 153 10.24 -24.59 15.41
CA ILE A 153 10.25 -26.06 15.37
C ILE A 153 11.68 -26.62 15.48
N SER A 154 12.69 -25.94 14.92
CA SER A 154 14.08 -26.40 15.02
C SER A 154 14.70 -26.24 16.41
N LEU A 155 14.23 -25.27 17.21
CA LEU A 155 14.71 -25.04 18.58
C LEU A 155 14.14 -26.02 19.62
N LYS A 156 13.17 -26.87 19.23
CA LYS A 156 12.55 -27.89 20.10
C LYS A 156 13.09 -29.31 19.87
N LYS A 157 14.04 -29.50 18.95
CA LYS A 157 14.75 -30.77 18.73
C LYS A 157 16.13 -30.70 19.36
#